data_AF-A0A0C3BWF4-F1
#
_entry.id   AF-A0A0C3BWF4-F1
#
_cell.length_a   1.000
_cell.length_b   1.000
_cell.length_c   1.000
_cell.angle_alpha   90.00
_cell.angle_beta   90.00
_cell.angle_gamma   90.00
#
_symmetry.space_group_name_H-M   'P 1'
#
loop_
_entity.id
_entity.type
_entity.pdbx_description
1 polymer ?
#
loop_
_entity_poly.entity_id
_entity_poly.type
_entity_poly.pdbx_seq_one_letter_code
_entity_poly.pdbx_strand_id
1 'polypeptide(L)'
;EVKVVDKSYLEKKFFNHEYQFQIEHTIGKYNLNEEQERAFRIVANHAVSPCSEQLKMYIGGVGGTGKSQVLKALSHFFAVRNESHRFVVVAPTGSAAALLGGSTYHYMFGINEYSGNSNFPQIRGRLAGVDYVFLDEVSMLSARDLYKISFQLC
;
A
#
# COMPACT_ATOMS: atom_id res chain seq x y z
N GLU A 1 -8.27 -16.76 7.14
CA GLU A 1 -7.26 -17.74 7.60
C GLU A 1 -5.90 -17.08 7.66
N VAL A 2 -5.19 -17.23 8.78
CA VAL A 2 -3.77 -16.87 8.85
C VAL A 2 -3.01 -18.02 8.20
N LYS A 3 -2.46 -17.80 6.99
CA LYS A 3 -1.63 -18.80 6.32
C LYS A 3 -0.20 -18.65 6.80
N VAL A 4 0.40 -19.76 7.23
CA VAL A 4 1.84 -19.85 7.46
C VAL A 4 2.49 -19.79 6.08
N VAL A 5 3.14 -18.68 5.78
CA VAL A 5 3.83 -18.47 4.52
C VAL A 5 5.22 -19.10 4.65
N ASP A 6 5.59 -19.94 3.68
CA ASP A 6 6.86 -20.65 3.66
C ASP A 6 8.03 -19.66 3.67
N LYS A 7 9.10 -19.95 4.42
CA LYS A 7 10.28 -19.09 4.53
C LYS A 7 10.90 -18.83 3.13
N SER A 8 10.78 -19.80 2.21
CA SER A 8 11.21 -19.67 0.82
C SER A 8 10.45 -18.60 0.01
N TYR A 9 9.22 -18.24 0.39
CA TYR A 9 8.49 -17.10 -0.19
C TYR A 9 9.12 -15.77 0.22
N LEU A 10 9.62 -15.68 1.46
CA LEU A 10 10.39 -14.53 1.93
C LEU A 10 11.84 -14.55 1.41
N GLU A 11 12.36 -15.74 1.12
CA GLU A 11 13.75 -15.99 0.70
C GLU A 11 13.90 -16.18 -0.82
N LYS A 12 12.86 -15.95 -1.63
CA LYS A 12 12.92 -16.09 -3.10
C LYS A 12 13.83 -14.99 -3.66
N LYS A 13 15.12 -15.29 -3.65
CA LYS A 13 16.25 -14.44 -3.97
C LYS A 13 16.27 -14.11 -5.46
N PHE A 14 15.46 -13.13 -5.85
CA PHE A 14 15.75 -12.32 -7.03
C PHE A 14 16.85 -11.34 -6.63
N PHE A 15 18.11 -11.79 -6.74
CA PHE A 15 19.28 -10.96 -6.45
C PHE A 15 19.47 -9.91 -7.56
N ASN A 16 18.64 -8.89 -7.55
CA ASN A 16 19.01 -7.63 -8.17
C ASN A 16 19.69 -6.78 -7.10
N HIS A 17 21.01 -6.62 -7.21
CA HIS A 17 21.82 -5.84 -6.27
C HIS A 17 21.32 -4.40 -6.11
N GLU A 18 20.75 -3.81 -7.16
CA GLU A 18 20.20 -2.46 -7.13
C GLU A 18 19.00 -2.36 -6.18
N TYR A 19 18.12 -3.37 -6.21
CA TYR A 19 16.92 -3.39 -5.36
C TYR A 19 17.29 -3.59 -3.89
N GLN A 20 18.25 -4.47 -3.60
CA GLN A 20 18.72 -4.65 -2.23
C GLN A 20 19.34 -3.36 -1.69
N PHE A 21 20.15 -2.67 -2.49
CA PHE A 21 20.73 -1.38 -2.10
C PHE A 21 19.65 -0.34 -1.78
N GLN A 22 18.62 -0.22 -2.61
CA GLN A 22 17.49 0.70 -2.38
C GLN A 22 16.71 0.37 -1.10
N ILE A 23 16.52 -0.93 -0.81
CA ILE A 23 15.87 -1.41 0.41
C ILE A 23 16.68 -1.00 1.64
N GLU A 24 17.97 -1.36 1.71
CA GLU A 24 18.82 -1.04 2.87
C GLU A 24 18.98 0.47 3.04
N HIS A 25 19.15 1.21 1.94
CA HIS A 25 19.23 2.66 1.96
C HIS A 25 17.94 3.28 2.55
N THR A 26 16.77 2.78 2.16
CA THR A 26 15.49 3.29 2.68
C THR A 26 15.32 3.00 4.16
N ILE A 27 15.72 1.81 4.63
CA ILE A 27 15.66 1.44 6.05
C ILE A 27 16.52 2.39 6.89
N GLY A 28 17.77 2.62 6.47
CA GLY A 28 18.67 3.54 7.15
C GLY A 28 18.18 4.99 7.12
N LYS A 29 17.67 5.46 5.97
CA LYS A 29 17.16 6.82 5.81
C LYS A 29 15.98 7.15 6.71
N TYR A 30 15.06 6.19 6.89
CA TYR A 30 13.87 6.39 7.73
C TYR A 30 14.05 5.90 9.16
N ASN A 31 15.21 5.36 9.52
CA ASN A 31 15.53 4.83 10.84
C ASN A 31 14.41 3.92 11.37
N LEU A 32 14.02 2.95 10.54
CA LEU A 32 12.91 2.05 10.86
C LEU A 32 13.26 1.18 12.06
N ASN A 33 12.32 1.03 12.99
CA ASN A 33 12.45 0.01 14.05
C ASN A 33 12.18 -1.40 13.48
N GLU A 34 12.43 -2.44 14.28
CA GLU A 34 12.30 -3.85 13.86
C GLU A 34 10.96 -4.18 13.19
N GLU A 35 9.84 -3.76 13.77
CA GLU A 35 8.50 -4.05 13.22
C GLU A 35 8.18 -3.21 11.98
N GLN A 36 8.63 -1.96 11.94
CA GLN A 36 8.47 -1.08 10.78
C GLN A 36 9.32 -1.57 9.60
N GLU A 37 10.56 -1.99 9.87
CA GLU A 37 11.47 -2.59 8.89
C GLU A 37 10.86 -3.88 8.35
N ARG A 38 10.36 -4.75 9.23
CA ARG A 38 9.69 -5.99 8.83
C ARG A 38 8.52 -5.71 7.88
N ALA A 39 7.65 -4.76 8.23
CA ALA A 39 6.53 -4.37 7.37
C ALA A 39 7.00 -3.82 6.02
N PHE A 40 7.98 -2.93 6.03
CA PHE A 40 8.58 -2.36 4.83
C PHE A 40 9.19 -3.43 3.92
N ARG A 41 10.00 -4.34 4.47
CA ARG A 41 10.68 -5.41 3.72
C ARG A 41 9.69 -6.35 3.05
N ILE A 42 8.57 -6.70 3.70
CA ILE A 42 7.54 -7.56 3.10
C ILE A 42 7.02 -6.92 1.80
N VAL A 43 6.64 -5.64 1.85
CA VAL A 43 6.11 -4.94 0.68
C VAL A 43 7.20 -4.70 -0.37
N ALA A 44 8.39 -4.27 0.04
CA ALA A 44 9.49 -3.98 -0.87
C ALA A 44 9.98 -5.23 -1.62
N ASN A 45 10.17 -6.36 -0.92
CA ASN A 45 10.54 -7.63 -1.52
C ASN A 45 9.44 -8.14 -2.46
N HIS A 46 8.18 -7.96 -2.09
CA HIS A 46 7.05 -8.30 -2.95
C HIS A 46 7.05 -7.47 -4.24
N ALA A 47 7.36 -6.17 -4.16
CA ALA A 47 7.31 -5.24 -5.29
C ALA A 47 8.35 -5.52 -6.38
N VAL A 48 9.44 -6.19 -5.99
CA VAL A 48 10.56 -6.55 -6.87
C VAL A 48 10.55 -8.02 -7.29
N SER A 49 9.65 -8.83 -6.73
CA SER A 49 9.52 -10.24 -7.06
C SER A 49 8.53 -10.42 -8.23
N PRO A 50 8.96 -11.00 -9.36
CA PRO A 50 8.05 -11.32 -10.45
C PRO A 50 7.08 -12.45 -10.03
N CYS A 51 5.82 -12.33 -10.44
CA CYS A 51 4.78 -13.37 -10.28
C CYS A 51 4.38 -13.68 -8.82
N SER A 52 4.37 -12.70 -7.93
CA SER A 52 3.80 -12.84 -6.58
C SER A 52 2.28 -12.80 -6.60
N GLU A 53 1.63 -13.61 -5.76
CA GLU A 53 0.18 -13.51 -5.52
C GLU A 53 -0.18 -12.18 -4.85
N GLN A 54 -1.46 -11.78 -4.89
CA GLN A 54 -1.90 -10.53 -4.26
C GLN A 54 -1.51 -10.45 -2.77
N LEU A 55 -0.68 -9.48 -2.41
CA LEU A 55 -0.33 -9.19 -1.03
C LEU A 55 -1.49 -8.48 -0.31
N LYS A 56 -2.10 -9.17 0.65
CA LYS A 56 -3.06 -8.59 1.60
C LYS A 56 -2.40 -8.46 2.96
N MET A 57 -2.11 -7.23 3.37
CA MET A 57 -1.39 -6.94 4.60
C MET A 57 -2.19 -5.99 5.50
N TYR A 58 -2.20 -6.28 6.81
CA TYR A 58 -2.72 -5.39 7.85
C TYR A 58 -1.59 -5.01 8.80
N ILE A 59 -1.38 -3.70 8.98
CA ILE A 59 -0.37 -3.16 9.89
C ILE A 59 -1.09 -2.61 11.12
N GLY A 60 -1.12 -3.41 12.18
CA GLY A 60 -1.69 -3.03 13.47
C GLY A 60 -0.73 -2.22 14.34
N GLY A 61 -1.26 -1.67 15.44
CA GLY A 61 -0.47 -1.00 16.48
C GLY A 61 -1.23 0.17 17.07
N VAL A 62 -0.95 0.47 18.35
CA VAL A 62 -1.52 1.61 19.07
C VAL A 62 -1.18 2.93 18.34
N GLY A 63 -1.96 3.99 18.57
CA GLY A 63 -1.59 5.33 18.08
C GLY A 63 -0.16 5.70 18.50
N GLY A 64 0.59 6.37 17.61
CA GLY A 64 1.96 6.77 17.89
C GLY A 64 3.04 5.70 17.66
N THR A 65 2.72 4.49 17.21
CA THR A 65 3.72 3.43 16.91
C THR A 65 4.48 3.63 15.58
N GLY A 66 4.27 4.76 14.90
CA GLY A 66 4.99 5.10 13.68
C GLY A 66 4.57 4.32 12.43
N LYS A 67 3.30 3.89 12.33
CA LYS A 67 2.74 3.31 11.08
C LYS A 67 2.96 4.23 9.89
N SER A 68 2.78 5.53 10.07
CA SER A 68 3.05 6.55 9.05
C SER A 68 4.53 6.61 8.63
N GLN A 69 5.48 6.10 9.44
CA GLN A 69 6.88 5.99 9.05
C GLN A 69 7.09 4.91 8.00
N VAL A 70 6.40 3.76 8.13
CA VAL A 70 6.39 2.70 7.10
C VAL A 70 5.85 3.25 5.79
N LEU A 71 4.75 4.01 5.84
CA LEU A 71 4.20 4.67 4.67
C LEU A 71 5.23 5.59 3.98
N LYS A 72 5.90 6.46 4.74
CA LYS A 72 6.93 7.36 4.19
C LYS A 72 8.09 6.58 3.54
N ALA A 73 8.52 5.49 4.17
CA ALA A 73 9.56 4.63 3.62
C ALA A 73 9.12 3.97 2.30
N LEU A 74 7.89 3.45 2.23
CA LEU A 74 7.34 2.88 1.00
C LEU A 74 7.20 3.92 -0.12
N SER A 75 6.63 5.09 0.18
CA SER A 75 6.53 6.18 -0.80
C SER A 75 7.91 6.58 -1.35
N HIS A 76 8.93 6.63 -0.49
CA HIS A 76 10.29 6.90 -0.92
C HIS A 76 10.87 5.78 -1.79
N PHE A 77 10.68 4.53 -1.39
CA PHE A 77 11.16 3.36 -2.12
C PHE A 77 10.62 3.32 -3.56
N PHE A 78 9.32 3.54 -3.75
CA PHE A 78 8.75 3.64 -5.10
C PHE A 78 9.22 4.89 -5.85
N ALA A 79 9.42 6.02 -5.16
CA ALA A 79 9.88 7.25 -5.80
C ALA A 79 11.31 7.16 -6.36
N VAL A 80 12.26 6.59 -5.61
CA VAL A 80 13.65 6.45 -6.09
C VAL A 80 13.81 5.49 -7.26
N ARG A 81 12.78 4.66 -7.48
CA ARG A 81 12.68 3.72 -8.60
C ARG A 81 11.97 4.30 -9.83
N ASN A 82 11.54 5.56 -9.78
CA ASN A 82 10.63 6.17 -10.78
C ASN A 82 9.31 5.39 -10.94
N GLU A 83 8.86 4.77 -9.86
CA GLU A 83 7.70 3.87 -9.80
C GLU A 83 6.59 4.42 -8.89
N SER A 84 6.59 5.74 -8.59
CA SER A 84 5.60 6.35 -7.69
C SER A 84 4.14 6.08 -8.08
N HIS A 85 3.86 5.93 -9.38
CA HIS A 85 2.52 5.63 -9.89
C HIS A 85 1.99 4.25 -9.43
N ARG A 86 2.89 3.32 -9.07
CA ARG A 86 2.54 1.99 -8.59
C ARG A 86 1.96 2.00 -7.18
N PHE A 87 2.14 3.08 -6.41
CA PHE A 87 1.79 3.14 -4.99
C PHE A 87 0.90 4.34 -4.70
N VAL A 88 -0.35 4.07 -4.29
CA VAL A 88 -1.31 5.11 -3.92
C VAL A 88 -1.68 5.02 -2.44
N VAL A 89 -1.89 6.18 -1.84
CA VAL A 89 -2.34 6.32 -0.45
C VAL A 89 -3.78 6.78 -0.43
N VAL A 90 -4.61 6.06 0.30
CA VAL A 90 -6.03 6.39 0.45
C VAL A 90 -6.43 6.42 1.92
N ALA A 91 -7.38 7.29 2.25
CA ALA A 91 -7.91 7.42 3.60
C ALA A 91 -9.44 7.61 3.60
N PRO A 92 -10.12 7.46 4.76
CA PRO A 92 -11.57 7.61 4.86
C PRO A 92 -12.05 9.05 4.77
N THR A 93 -11.28 9.98 5.36
CA THR A 93 -11.65 11.39 5.46
C THR A 93 -10.73 12.26 4.60
N GLY A 94 -11.27 13.40 4.14
CA GLY A 94 -10.48 14.38 3.37
C GLY A 94 -9.29 14.92 4.15
N SER A 95 -9.43 15.13 5.46
CA SER A 95 -8.35 15.59 6.33
C SER A 95 -7.22 14.55 6.45
N ALA A 96 -7.55 13.28 6.66
CA ALA A 96 -6.55 12.21 6.72
C ALA A 96 -5.84 12.04 5.36
N ALA A 97 -6.60 12.08 4.27
CA ALA A 97 -6.03 12.02 2.92
C ALA A 97 -5.04 13.17 2.66
N ALA A 98 -5.43 14.40 3.01
CA ALA A 98 -4.57 15.58 2.84
C ALA A 98 -3.28 15.49 3.66
N LEU A 99 -3.34 15.00 4.89
CA LEU A 99 -2.16 14.83 5.75
C LEU A 99 -1.14 13.84 5.19
N LEU A 100 -1.60 12.83 4.45
CA LEU A 100 -0.75 11.79 3.88
C LEU A 100 -0.34 12.09 2.42
N GLY A 101 -0.79 13.20 1.84
CA GLY A 101 -0.60 13.50 0.43
C GLY A 101 -1.33 12.52 -0.49
N GLY A 102 -2.40 11.89 0.00
CA GLY A 102 -3.21 10.90 -0.70
C GLY A 102 -4.57 11.44 -1.13
N SER A 103 -5.51 10.52 -1.35
CA SER A 103 -6.90 10.86 -1.69
C SER A 103 -7.89 10.06 -0.83
N THR A 104 -9.17 10.41 -0.86
CA THR A 104 -10.15 9.57 -0.18
C THR A 104 -10.38 8.28 -0.96
N TYR A 105 -10.64 7.17 -0.27
CA TYR A 105 -10.96 5.91 -0.96
C TYR A 105 -12.23 6.05 -1.82
N HIS A 106 -13.19 6.88 -1.37
CA HIS A 106 -14.40 7.22 -2.12
C HIS A 106 -14.06 7.81 -3.48
N TYR A 107 -13.15 8.80 -3.49
CA TYR A 107 -12.67 9.38 -4.73
C TYR A 107 -11.93 8.32 -5.55
N MET A 108 -10.87 7.72 -4.99
CA MET A 108 -9.98 6.81 -5.72
C MET A 108 -10.74 5.66 -6.41
N PHE A 109 -11.68 5.03 -5.71
CA PHE A 109 -12.43 3.87 -6.20
C PHE A 109 -13.80 4.24 -6.79
N GLY A 110 -14.14 5.52 -6.86
CA GLY A 110 -15.42 5.98 -7.39
C GLY A 110 -16.64 5.46 -6.62
N ILE A 111 -16.49 5.27 -5.31
CA ILE A 111 -17.57 4.84 -4.42
C ILE A 111 -18.41 6.06 -4.08
N ASN A 112 -19.60 6.13 -4.68
CA ASN A 112 -20.54 7.22 -4.46
C ASN A 112 -21.91 6.65 -4.10
N GLU A 113 -22.44 6.97 -2.92
CA GLU A 113 -23.73 6.42 -2.46
C GLU A 113 -24.93 7.07 -3.17
N TYR A 114 -24.73 8.24 -3.78
CA TYR A 114 -25.80 9.06 -4.39
C TYR A 114 -25.86 8.99 -5.91
N SER A 115 -24.83 8.45 -6.57
CA SER A 115 -24.75 8.36 -8.04
C SER A 115 -24.65 6.90 -8.45
N GLY A 116 -25.71 6.36 -9.03
CA GLY A 116 -25.73 5.00 -9.59
C GLY A 116 -24.78 4.81 -10.78
N ASN A 117 -24.26 5.90 -11.36
CA ASN A 117 -23.24 5.86 -12.40
C ASN A 117 -21.86 6.13 -11.78
N SER A 118 -21.11 5.06 -11.55
CA SER A 118 -19.66 5.15 -11.40
C SER A 118 -19.07 5.38 -12.79
N ASN A 119 -18.36 6.49 -12.99
CA ASN A 119 -17.69 6.78 -14.25
C ASN A 119 -16.46 5.85 -14.39
N PHE A 120 -16.70 4.61 -14.82
CA PHE A 120 -15.68 3.57 -15.00
C PHE A 120 -14.42 4.03 -15.75
N PRO A 121 -14.49 4.83 -16.83
CA PRO A 121 -13.29 5.31 -17.52
C PRO A 121 -12.38 6.17 -16.63
N GLN A 122 -12.98 6.99 -15.77
CA GLN A 122 -12.24 7.88 -14.86
C GLN A 122 -11.63 7.10 -13.70
N ILE A 123 -12.30 6.05 -13.21
CA ILE A 123 -11.76 5.14 -12.20
C ILE A 123 -10.58 4.35 -12.78
N ARG A 124 -10.75 3.78 -13.97
CA ARG A 124 -9.67 3.05 -14.68
C ARG A 124 -8.46 3.94 -14.93
N GLY A 125 -8.66 5.19 -15.33
CA GLY A 125 -7.56 6.13 -15.51
C GLY A 125 -6.78 6.42 -14.23
N ARG A 126 -7.47 6.50 -13.08
CA ARG A 126 -6.83 6.73 -11.77
C ARG A 126 -6.10 5.52 -11.22
N LEU A 127 -6.56 4.31 -11.55
CA LEU A 127 -5.94 3.05 -11.14
C LEU A 127 -4.95 2.50 -12.17
N ALA A 128 -4.78 3.16 -13.31
CA ALA A 128 -3.86 2.72 -14.35
C ALA A 128 -2.42 2.71 -13.82
N GLY A 129 -1.80 1.53 -13.83
CA GLY A 129 -0.43 1.35 -13.34
C GLY A 129 -0.29 1.32 -11.81
N VAL A 130 -1.40 1.30 -11.06
CA VAL A 130 -1.39 1.15 -9.60
C VAL A 130 -1.31 -0.33 -9.24
N ASP A 131 -0.27 -0.71 -8.50
CA ASP A 131 -0.08 -2.08 -8.00
C ASP A 131 -0.38 -2.19 -6.50
N TYR A 132 -0.20 -1.09 -5.76
CA TYR A 132 -0.30 -1.03 -4.32
C TYR A 132 -1.21 0.10 -3.86
N VAL A 133 -2.14 -0.27 -2.96
CA VAL A 133 -2.99 0.66 -2.25
C VAL A 133 -2.64 0.58 -0.76
N PHE A 134 -2.17 1.68 -0.20
CA PHE A 134 -2.05 1.84 1.25
C PHE A 134 -3.28 2.56 1.77
N LEU A 135 -4.10 1.85 2.55
CA LEU A 135 -5.30 2.41 3.15
C LEU A 135 -5.02 2.73 4.62
N ASP A 136 -5.00 4.01 4.97
CA ASP A 136 -4.82 4.45 6.36
C ASP A 136 -6.17 4.58 7.08
N GLU A 137 -6.16 4.57 8.41
CA GLU A 137 -7.36 4.67 9.26
C GLU A 137 -8.45 3.64 8.91
N VAL A 138 -8.01 2.40 8.62
CA VAL A 138 -8.88 1.25 8.33
C VAL A 138 -9.93 0.98 9.42
N SER A 139 -9.71 1.45 10.65
CA SER A 139 -10.66 1.39 11.76
C SER A 139 -11.96 2.15 11.49
N MET A 140 -11.95 3.12 10.57
CA MET A 140 -13.13 3.89 10.17
C MET A 140 -13.89 3.26 9.00
N LEU A 141 -13.42 2.13 8.43
CA LEU A 141 -14.10 1.44 7.34
C LEU A 141 -15.15 0.48 7.87
N SER A 142 -16.35 0.54 7.29
CA SER A 142 -17.35 -0.51 7.49
C SER A 142 -17.06 -1.74 6.63
N ALA A 143 -17.59 -2.90 7.02
CA ALA A 143 -17.56 -4.10 6.18
C ALA A 143 -18.22 -3.89 4.82
N ARG A 144 -19.25 -3.01 4.77
CA ARG A 144 -19.93 -2.64 3.52
C ARG A 144 -19.00 -1.86 2.60
N ASP A 145 -18.19 -0.96 3.13
CA ASP A 145 -17.25 -0.17 2.32
C ASP A 145 -16.11 -1.03 1.80
N LEU A 146 -15.58 -1.94 2.62
CA LEU A 146 -14.60 -2.94 2.17
C LEU A 146 -15.16 -3.82 1.04
N TYR A 147 -16.43 -4.24 1.11
CA TYR A 147 -17.08 -4.96 0.02
C TYR A 147 -17.16 -4.12 -1.26
N LYS A 148 -17.58 -2.85 -1.17
CA LYS A 148 -17.66 -1.95 -2.33
C LYS A 148 -16.29 -1.73 -2.97
N ILE A 149 -15.24 -1.54 -2.15
CA ILE A 149 -13.84 -1.42 -2.62
C ILE A 149 -13.46 -2.70 -3.36
N SER A 150 -13.69 -3.87 -2.77
CA SER A 150 -13.38 -5.15 -3.41
C SER A 150 -14.13 -5.33 -4.72
N PHE A 151 -15.41 -4.95 -4.78
CA PHE A 151 -16.24 -5.07 -5.98
C PHE A 151 -15.79 -4.14 -7.11
N GLN A 152 -15.21 -2.99 -6.80
CA GLN A 152 -14.71 -2.05 -7.82
C GLN A 152 -13.32 -2.43 -8.36
N LEU A 153 -12.53 -3.19 -7.59
CA LEU A 153 -11.16 -3.55 -7.93
C LEU A 153 -11.02 -4.95 -8.56
N CYS A 154 -12.03 -5.81 -8.40
CA CYS A 154 -12.12 -7.15 -8.99
C CYS A 154 -13.00 -7.14 -10.24
#